data_AF-A0A2E4NW16-F1
#
_entry.id   AF-A0A2E4NW16-F1
#
_cell.length_a   1.000
_cell.length_b   1.000
_cell.length_c   1.000
_cell.angle_alpha   90.00
_cell.angle_beta   90.00
_cell.angle_gamma   90.00
#
_symmetry.space_group_name_H-M   'P 1'
#
loop_
_entity.id
_entity.type
_entity.pdbx_description
1 polymer ?
#
loop_
_entity_poly.entity_id
_entity_poly.type
_entity_poly.pdbx_seq_one_letter_code
_entity_poly.pdbx_strand_id
1 'polypeptide(L)'
;MKKPFENGVIQIPLYHGTTSLFVDSIKEYGLGGLNPVEEWDLVSIYRALFEVADKKFRGASSWEKVRKKASYIAYQKNSNDGLNYNFRHGNVYLTPIRKIAFDYASINEGSELLGYLKGLALYLIRQKEHEEVNNIVPMKVASILSKSYQPVLLKLESVCLTEIEPENGMDKDYLISLWQNLYETGTIDKELTNWKLINPLPWGRIELLEY
;
A
#
# COMPACT_ATOMS: atom_id res chain seq x y z
N MET A 1 -24.72 -20.71 9.07
CA MET A 1 -23.68 -19.93 8.37
C MET A 1 -22.31 -20.47 8.79
N LYS A 2 -21.32 -20.51 7.88
CA LYS A 2 -19.93 -20.80 8.27
C LYS A 2 -19.44 -19.68 9.19
N LYS A 3 -18.72 -20.03 10.26
CA LYS A 3 -18.11 -19.04 11.17
C LYS A 3 -16.97 -18.33 10.43
N PRO A 4 -16.77 -17.01 10.60
CA PRO A 4 -15.68 -16.28 9.95
C PRO A 4 -14.29 -16.67 10.48
N PHE A 5 -14.22 -17.28 11.65
CA PHE A 5 -12.99 -17.80 12.26
C PHE A 5 -13.21 -19.20 12.81
N GLU A 6 -12.26 -20.10 12.58
CA GLU A 6 -12.28 -21.47 13.09
C GLU A 6 -10.85 -22.00 13.22
N ASN A 7 -10.53 -22.63 14.35
CA ASN A 7 -9.21 -23.24 14.64
C ASN A 7 -8.01 -22.32 14.38
N GLY A 8 -8.13 -21.04 14.71
CA GLY A 8 -7.06 -20.05 14.50
C GLY A 8 -6.91 -19.58 13.05
N VAL A 9 -7.90 -19.85 12.19
CA VAL A 9 -7.87 -19.52 10.75
C VAL A 9 -9.08 -18.69 10.36
N ILE A 10 -8.87 -17.69 9.50
CA ILE A 10 -9.94 -16.92 8.87
C ILE A 10 -10.59 -17.77 7.77
N GLN A 11 -11.89 -18.00 7.88
CA GLN A 11 -12.67 -18.87 6.98
C GLN A 11 -13.30 -18.12 5.80
N ILE A 12 -13.22 -16.78 5.81
CA ILE A 12 -13.66 -15.93 4.71
C ILE A 12 -12.46 -15.54 3.84
N PRO A 13 -12.64 -15.40 2.52
CA PRO A 13 -11.54 -14.99 1.66
C PRO A 13 -11.08 -13.58 2.01
N LEU A 14 -9.76 -13.40 2.02
CA LEU A 14 -9.14 -12.09 2.06
C LEU A 14 -8.58 -11.74 0.68
N TYR A 15 -8.48 -10.45 0.42
CA TYR A 15 -8.07 -9.92 -0.87
C TYR A 15 -6.92 -8.93 -0.70
N HIS A 16 -5.99 -8.97 -1.65
CA HIS A 16 -4.93 -7.98 -1.80
C HIS A 16 -4.97 -7.41 -3.21
N GLY A 17 -5.01 -6.08 -3.30
CA GLY A 17 -4.89 -5.36 -4.56
C GLY A 17 -3.44 -5.01 -4.85
N THR A 18 -2.95 -5.40 -6.03
CA THR A 18 -1.61 -5.09 -6.50
C THR A 18 -1.64 -4.77 -8.00
N THR A 19 -0.51 -4.72 -8.68
CA THR A 19 -0.47 -4.60 -10.13
C THR A 19 0.40 -5.68 -10.77
N SER A 20 0.22 -5.86 -12.08
CA SER A 20 1.06 -6.72 -12.92
C SER A 20 2.57 -6.51 -12.74
N LEU A 21 3.02 -5.33 -12.26
CA LEU A 21 4.41 -5.06 -11.88
C LEU A 21 4.96 -6.09 -10.88
N PHE A 22 4.13 -6.47 -9.90
CA PHE A 22 4.58 -7.26 -8.74
C PHE A 22 4.29 -8.75 -8.86
N VAL A 23 3.52 -9.17 -9.87
CA VAL A 23 3.06 -10.57 -9.98
C VAL A 23 4.22 -11.55 -10.04
N ASP A 24 5.24 -11.29 -10.84
CA ASP A 24 6.38 -12.22 -10.96
C ASP A 24 7.19 -12.28 -9.67
N SER A 25 7.40 -11.14 -9.01
CA SER A 25 8.02 -11.10 -7.68
C SER A 25 7.20 -11.87 -6.63
N ILE A 26 5.87 -11.78 -6.69
CA ILE A 26 4.98 -12.48 -5.76
C ILE A 26 4.98 -13.99 -6.03
N LYS A 27 5.11 -14.42 -7.29
CA LYS A 27 5.28 -15.83 -7.66
C LYS A 27 6.59 -16.40 -7.13
N GLU A 28 7.67 -15.63 -7.21
CA GLU A 28 9.01 -16.06 -6.83
C GLU A 28 9.24 -16.04 -5.31
N TYR A 29 8.88 -14.95 -4.64
CA TYR A 29 9.20 -14.71 -3.22
C TYR A 29 7.99 -14.86 -2.28
N GLY A 30 6.79 -15.03 -2.83
CA GLY A 30 5.54 -14.93 -2.07
C GLY A 30 5.06 -13.50 -1.86
N LEU A 31 3.80 -13.34 -1.50
CA LEU A 31 3.21 -12.05 -1.18
C LEU A 31 3.84 -11.52 0.13
N GLY A 32 4.46 -10.33 0.05
CA GLY A 32 5.21 -9.76 1.16
C GLY A 32 6.65 -10.28 1.30
N GLY A 33 7.10 -11.16 0.40
CA GLY A 33 8.46 -11.71 0.41
C GLY A 33 9.54 -10.73 -0.07
N LEU A 34 9.16 -9.75 -0.88
CA LEU A 34 10.01 -8.65 -1.30
C LEU A 34 9.31 -7.31 -1.03
N ASN A 35 9.99 -6.40 -0.34
CA ASN A 35 9.50 -5.04 -0.12
C ASN A 35 10.08 -4.09 -1.17
N PRO A 36 9.32 -3.66 -2.20
CA PRO A 36 9.82 -2.76 -3.23
C PRO A 36 10.19 -1.37 -2.70
N VAL A 37 9.66 -0.96 -1.54
CA VAL A 37 10.01 0.31 -0.90
C VAL A 37 11.46 0.31 -0.44
N GLU A 38 11.91 -0.81 0.16
CA GLU A 38 13.27 -1.00 0.63
C GLU A 38 14.22 -1.33 -0.54
N GLU A 39 13.83 -2.30 -1.38
CA GLU A 39 14.64 -2.78 -2.50
C GLU A 39 14.97 -1.68 -3.53
N TRP A 40 14.10 -0.69 -3.69
CA TRP A 40 14.31 0.44 -4.61
C TRP A 40 14.61 1.77 -3.90
N ASP A 41 14.81 1.75 -2.58
CA ASP A 41 15.08 2.93 -1.73
C ASP A 41 14.11 4.10 -2.00
N LEU A 42 12.82 3.77 -2.18
CA LEU A 42 11.80 4.72 -2.65
C LEU A 42 11.61 5.89 -1.68
N VAL A 43 11.79 5.66 -0.38
CA VAL A 43 11.69 6.72 0.64
C VAL A 43 12.79 7.76 0.46
N SER A 44 14.04 7.33 0.24
CA SER A 44 15.14 8.27 0.06
C SER A 44 15.02 9.04 -1.25
N ILE A 45 14.62 8.38 -2.34
CA ILE A 45 14.34 9.04 -3.63
C ILE A 45 13.23 10.09 -3.45
N TYR A 46 12.12 9.71 -2.82
CA TYR A 46 11.01 10.63 -2.55
C TYR A 46 11.45 11.83 -1.71
N ARG A 47 12.23 11.59 -0.65
CA ARG A 47 12.75 12.66 0.22
C ARG A 47 13.65 13.63 -0.54
N ALA A 48 14.54 13.12 -1.40
CA ALA A 48 15.41 13.97 -2.21
C ALA A 48 14.59 14.86 -3.17
N LEU A 49 13.59 14.30 -3.85
CA LEU A 49 12.67 15.08 -4.69
C LEU A 49 11.90 16.13 -3.87
N PHE A 50 11.45 15.76 -2.66
CA PHE A 50 10.77 16.67 -1.75
C PHE A 50 11.67 17.86 -1.35
N GLU A 51 12.94 17.60 -1.03
CA GLU A 51 13.87 18.65 -0.63
C GLU A 51 14.16 19.65 -1.77
N VAL A 52 14.27 19.17 -3.00
CA VAL A 52 14.36 20.03 -4.19
C VAL A 52 13.10 20.88 -4.33
N ALA A 53 11.92 20.25 -4.29
CA ALA A 53 10.66 20.95 -4.43
C ALA A 53 10.48 22.00 -3.33
N ASP A 54 10.78 21.64 -2.07
CA ASP A 54 10.60 22.53 -0.93
C ASP A 54 11.61 23.68 -0.91
N LYS A 55 12.82 23.46 -1.45
CA LYS A 55 13.81 24.53 -1.58
C LYS A 55 13.42 25.54 -2.67
N LYS A 56 12.93 25.06 -3.82
CA LYS A 56 12.68 25.91 -5.00
C LYS A 56 11.29 26.56 -5.01
N PHE A 57 10.26 25.90 -4.45
CA PHE A 57 8.87 26.31 -4.62
C PHE A 57 8.15 26.67 -3.31
N ARG A 58 8.87 26.83 -2.20
CA ARG A 58 8.27 27.33 -0.95
C ARG A 58 7.58 28.68 -1.15
N GLY A 59 6.36 28.80 -0.65
CA GLY A 59 5.51 29.98 -0.83
C GLY A 59 4.72 29.99 -2.15
N ALA A 60 5.00 29.11 -3.10
CA ALA A 60 4.16 28.95 -4.28
C ALA A 60 2.84 28.27 -3.89
N SER A 61 1.70 28.89 -4.25
CA SER A 61 0.37 28.36 -3.89
C SER A 61 0.14 26.92 -4.36
N SER A 62 0.71 26.54 -5.50
CA SER A 62 0.61 25.17 -6.02
C SER A 62 1.37 24.16 -5.15
N TRP A 63 2.52 24.52 -4.60
CA TRP A 63 3.32 23.66 -3.73
C TRP A 63 2.72 23.57 -2.33
N GLU A 64 2.35 24.71 -1.73
CA GLU A 64 1.88 24.75 -0.34
C GLU A 64 0.64 23.87 -0.10
N LYS A 65 -0.21 23.67 -1.11
CA LYS A 65 -1.37 22.77 -1.05
C LYS A 65 -1.00 21.30 -0.79
N VAL A 66 0.16 20.85 -1.27
CA VAL A 66 0.59 19.44 -1.20
C VAL A 66 1.79 19.25 -0.26
N ARG A 67 2.52 20.32 0.05
CA ARG A 67 3.75 20.35 0.83
C ARG A 67 3.65 19.61 2.15
N LYS A 68 2.60 19.85 2.94
CA LYS A 68 2.43 19.23 4.26
C LYS A 68 2.36 17.71 4.16
N LYS A 69 1.49 17.18 3.29
CA LYS A 69 1.37 15.74 3.03
C LYS A 69 2.69 15.16 2.49
N ALA A 70 3.32 15.85 1.54
CA ALA A 70 4.58 15.41 0.97
C ALA A 70 5.69 15.31 2.04
N SER A 71 5.76 16.24 2.99
CA SER A 71 6.72 16.18 4.09
C SER A 71 6.51 14.99 5.02
N TYR A 72 5.26 14.61 5.27
CA TYR A 72 4.96 13.44 6.11
C TYR A 72 5.42 12.14 5.44
N ILE A 73 5.22 12.03 4.14
CA ILE A 73 5.71 10.89 3.34
C ILE A 73 7.25 10.90 3.32
N ALA A 74 7.89 12.03 3.03
CA ALA A 74 9.34 12.15 2.92
C ALA A 74 10.09 11.77 4.22
N TYR A 75 9.49 12.08 5.37
CA TYR A 75 10.10 11.82 6.67
C TYR A 75 9.42 10.68 7.45
N GLN A 76 8.55 9.90 6.80
CA GLN A 76 7.82 8.76 7.39
C GLN A 76 7.15 9.12 8.74
N LYS A 77 6.56 10.32 8.83
CA LYS A 77 5.92 10.84 10.04
C LYS A 77 4.44 10.49 10.08
N ASN A 78 3.91 10.32 11.28
CA ASN A 78 2.46 10.21 11.49
C ASN A 78 1.82 11.60 11.37
N SER A 79 0.58 11.67 10.89
CA SER A 79 -0.16 12.94 10.92
C SER A 79 -0.62 13.26 12.35
N ASN A 80 -0.19 14.40 12.88
CA ASN A 80 -0.63 14.89 14.20
C ASN A 80 -1.98 15.66 14.14
N ASP A 81 -2.77 15.47 13.08
CA ASP A 81 -4.02 16.21 12.82
C ASP A 81 -5.29 15.47 13.29
N GLY A 82 -5.14 14.49 14.19
CA GLY A 82 -6.25 13.69 14.71
C GLY A 82 -6.79 12.64 13.75
N LEU A 83 -6.29 12.59 12.50
CA LEU A 83 -6.66 11.58 11.50
C LEU A 83 -5.74 10.34 11.51
N ASN A 84 -4.65 10.36 12.31
CA ASN A 84 -3.72 9.24 12.52
C ASN A 84 -3.30 8.51 11.22
N TYR A 85 -3.01 9.26 10.15
CA TYR A 85 -2.45 8.63 8.95
C TYR A 85 -1.04 8.14 9.27
N ASN A 86 -0.85 6.82 9.21
CA ASN A 86 0.45 6.18 9.27
C ASN A 86 1.06 6.18 7.87
N PHE A 87 1.89 7.19 7.56
CA PHE A 87 2.64 7.24 6.29
C PHE A 87 3.85 6.27 6.26
N ARG A 88 3.77 5.15 6.98
CA ARG A 88 4.76 4.07 6.97
C ARG A 88 4.40 3.12 5.84
N HIS A 89 5.12 3.23 4.72
CA HIS A 89 4.88 2.44 3.53
C HIS A 89 5.75 1.17 3.55
N GLY A 90 5.29 0.08 2.94
CA GLY A 90 6.07 -1.17 2.79
C GLY A 90 5.43 -2.42 3.40
N ASN A 91 4.28 -2.28 4.07
CA ASN A 91 3.52 -3.43 4.55
C ASN A 91 2.54 -3.94 3.49
N VAL A 92 2.18 -5.22 3.58
CA VAL A 92 1.11 -5.83 2.80
C VAL A 92 -0.16 -5.86 3.64
N TYR A 93 -1.26 -5.35 3.07
CA TYR A 93 -2.58 -5.35 3.71
C TYR A 93 -3.56 -6.24 2.97
N LEU A 94 -4.40 -6.93 3.73
CA LEU A 94 -5.44 -7.84 3.29
C LEU A 94 -6.79 -7.34 3.78
N THR A 95 -7.79 -7.30 2.90
CA THR A 95 -9.14 -6.83 3.22
C THR A 95 -10.17 -7.92 2.92
N PRO A 96 -11.26 -8.07 3.68
CA PRO A 96 -12.33 -9.00 3.31
C PRO A 96 -13.17 -8.47 2.14
N ILE A 97 -12.99 -7.20 1.74
CA ILE A 97 -13.82 -6.52 0.76
C ILE A 97 -13.10 -6.46 -0.59
N ARG A 98 -13.49 -7.38 -1.49
CA ARG A 98 -12.95 -7.49 -2.86
C ARG A 98 -12.86 -6.15 -3.58
N LYS A 99 -13.92 -5.35 -3.55
CA LYS A 99 -13.97 -4.05 -4.23
C LYS A 99 -12.90 -3.08 -3.69
N ILE A 100 -12.70 -3.03 -2.37
CA ILE A 100 -11.70 -2.14 -1.76
C ILE A 100 -10.30 -2.56 -2.20
N ALA A 101 -10.00 -3.86 -2.21
CA ALA A 101 -8.73 -4.37 -2.75
C ALA A 101 -8.51 -3.93 -4.20
N PHE A 102 -9.52 -4.08 -5.06
CA PHE A 102 -9.42 -3.66 -6.46
C PHE A 102 -9.22 -2.14 -6.62
N ASP A 103 -9.94 -1.33 -5.83
CA ASP A 103 -9.78 0.13 -5.83
C ASP A 103 -8.33 0.51 -5.45
N TYR A 104 -7.72 -0.18 -4.46
CA TYR A 104 -6.32 0.03 -4.09
C TYR A 104 -5.33 -0.31 -5.21
N ALA A 105 -5.57 -1.41 -5.92
CA ALA A 105 -4.77 -1.80 -7.08
C ALA A 105 -4.80 -0.73 -8.19
N SER A 106 -5.97 -0.13 -8.41
CA SER A 106 -6.21 0.81 -9.50
C SER A 106 -5.65 2.22 -9.26
N ILE A 107 -5.64 2.68 -8.00
CA ILE A 107 -5.27 4.07 -7.67
C ILE A 107 -3.76 4.23 -7.47
N ASN A 108 -3.08 3.20 -6.94
CA ASN A 108 -1.74 3.35 -6.36
C ASN A 108 -0.64 2.59 -7.11
N GLU A 109 -0.88 2.11 -8.33
CA GLU A 109 0.06 1.25 -9.06
C GLU A 109 0.53 0.02 -8.24
N GLY A 110 -0.25 -0.41 -7.24
CA GLY A 110 0.10 -1.49 -6.30
C GLY A 110 1.08 -1.10 -5.19
N SER A 111 1.57 0.15 -5.16
CA SER A 111 2.38 0.72 -4.07
C SER A 111 2.08 2.20 -3.90
N GLU A 112 1.45 2.57 -2.80
CA GLU A 112 1.07 3.96 -2.51
C GLU A 112 2.27 4.93 -2.60
N LEU A 113 3.47 4.50 -2.16
CA LEU A 113 4.68 5.32 -2.25
C LEU A 113 5.13 5.54 -3.70
N LEU A 114 5.00 4.55 -4.60
CA LEU A 114 5.27 4.74 -6.03
C LEU A 114 4.32 5.77 -6.63
N GLY A 115 3.03 5.71 -6.26
CA GLY A 115 2.04 6.70 -6.69
C GLY A 115 2.43 8.13 -6.28
N TYR A 116 2.83 8.32 -5.02
CA TYR A 116 3.30 9.63 -4.56
C TYR A 116 4.59 10.06 -5.27
N LEU A 117 5.55 9.15 -5.43
CA LEU A 117 6.83 9.42 -6.09
C LEU A 117 6.61 9.85 -7.54
N LYS A 118 5.75 9.13 -8.28
CA LYS A 118 5.34 9.50 -9.64
C LYS A 118 4.74 10.91 -9.68
N GLY A 119 3.81 11.19 -8.77
CA GLY A 119 3.17 12.50 -8.67
C GLY A 119 4.15 13.64 -8.43
N LEU A 120 5.10 13.45 -7.50
CA LEU A 120 6.12 14.45 -7.17
C LEU A 120 7.15 14.65 -8.29
N ALA A 121 7.60 13.57 -8.93
CA ALA A 121 8.49 13.64 -10.09
C ALA A 121 7.82 14.41 -11.25
N LEU A 122 6.55 14.10 -11.55
CA LEU A 122 5.78 14.82 -12.57
C LEU A 122 5.54 16.29 -12.21
N TYR A 123 5.34 16.61 -10.93
CA TYR A 123 5.26 17.98 -10.47
C TYR A 123 6.55 18.76 -10.80
N LEU A 124 7.71 18.21 -10.45
CA LEU A 124 9.02 18.83 -10.72
C LEU A 124 9.29 18.98 -12.22
N ILE A 125 8.99 17.95 -13.02
CA ILE A 125 9.05 18.00 -14.49
C ILE A 125 8.20 19.15 -15.04
N ARG A 126 6.98 19.35 -14.54
CA ARG A 126 6.11 20.47 -14.96
C ARG A 126 6.67 21.84 -14.56
N GLN A 127 7.48 21.91 -13.51
CA GLN A 127 8.23 23.11 -13.14
C GLN A 127 9.55 23.27 -13.92
N LYS A 128 9.79 22.44 -14.95
CA LYS A 128 11.01 22.41 -15.78
C LYS A 128 12.27 21.91 -15.06
N GLU A 129 12.12 21.16 -13.97
CA GLU A 129 13.21 20.60 -13.17
C GLU A 129 13.62 19.19 -13.63
N HIS A 130 13.75 18.98 -14.95
CA HIS A 130 14.03 17.65 -15.52
C HIS A 130 15.38 17.08 -15.08
N GLU A 131 16.40 17.93 -15.00
CA GLU A 131 17.76 17.52 -14.63
C GLU A 131 17.82 17.01 -13.18
N GLU A 132 17.17 17.71 -12.25
CA GLU A 132 17.07 17.30 -10.85
C GLU A 132 16.39 15.92 -10.72
N VAL A 133 15.28 15.72 -11.44
CA VAL A 133 14.56 14.44 -11.43
C VAL A 133 15.44 13.32 -11.99
N ASN A 134 16.15 13.55 -13.09
CA ASN A 134 17.05 12.55 -13.69
C ASN A 134 18.25 12.22 -12.80
N ASN A 135 18.75 13.19 -12.03
CA ASN A 135 19.87 12.99 -11.10
C ASN A 135 19.44 12.21 -9.84
N ILE A 136 18.18 12.36 -9.41
CA ILE A 136 17.66 11.76 -8.18
C ILE A 136 17.02 10.39 -8.43
N VAL A 137 16.28 10.23 -9.53
CA VAL A 137 15.51 9.01 -9.80
C VAL A 137 16.36 8.03 -10.62
N PRO A 138 16.76 6.87 -10.06
CA PRO A 138 17.54 5.89 -10.80
C PRO A 138 16.78 5.37 -12.03
N MET A 139 17.50 5.04 -13.09
CA MET A 139 16.92 4.59 -14.37
C MET A 139 15.96 3.41 -14.22
N LYS A 140 16.26 2.46 -13.30
CA LYS A 140 15.36 1.34 -12.97
C LYS A 140 14.00 1.84 -12.48
N VAL A 141 13.98 2.78 -11.55
CA VAL A 141 12.76 3.38 -11.00
C VAL A 141 12.06 4.23 -12.06
N ALA A 142 12.79 5.06 -12.81
CA ALA A 142 12.23 5.85 -13.89
C ALA A 142 11.53 4.98 -14.94
N SER A 143 12.11 3.84 -15.31
CA SER A 143 11.49 2.87 -16.22
C SER A 143 10.19 2.31 -15.66
N ILE A 144 10.10 2.07 -14.35
CA ILE A 144 8.88 1.59 -13.70
C ILE A 144 7.79 2.67 -13.78
N LEU A 145 8.10 3.90 -13.35
CA LEU A 145 7.14 5.02 -13.35
C LEU A 145 6.61 5.38 -14.74
N SER A 146 7.40 5.11 -15.79
CA SER A 146 7.05 5.38 -17.18
C SER A 146 6.05 4.39 -17.79
N LYS A 147 5.85 3.23 -17.16
CA LYS A 147 4.97 2.17 -17.64
C LYS A 147 3.57 2.28 -17.02
N SER A 148 2.61 1.66 -17.68
CA SER A 148 1.30 1.39 -17.11
C SER A 148 1.23 -0.09 -16.74
N TYR A 149 0.71 -0.37 -15.55
CA TYR A 149 0.52 -1.72 -15.06
C TYR A 149 -0.96 -1.97 -14.85
N GLN A 150 -1.41 -3.14 -15.26
CA GLN A 150 -2.79 -3.52 -15.02
C GLN A 150 -3.02 -3.81 -13.53
N PRO A 151 -4.16 -3.37 -12.96
CA PRO A 151 -4.60 -3.77 -11.62
C PRO A 151 -4.76 -5.29 -11.54
N VAL A 152 -4.30 -5.86 -10.44
CA VAL A 152 -4.35 -7.29 -10.19
C VAL A 152 -4.96 -7.54 -8.83
N LEU A 153 -5.87 -8.51 -8.77
CA LEU A 153 -6.50 -8.93 -7.53
C LEU A 153 -6.03 -10.32 -7.13
N LEU A 154 -5.50 -10.42 -5.92
CA LEU A 154 -5.11 -11.67 -5.29
C LEU A 154 -6.17 -12.07 -4.26
N LYS A 155 -6.57 -13.33 -4.27
CA LYS A 155 -7.45 -13.93 -3.26
C LYS A 155 -6.68 -14.95 -2.45
N LEU A 156 -6.89 -14.89 -1.14
CA LEU A 156 -6.26 -15.77 -0.17
C LEU A 156 -7.36 -16.43 0.66
N GLU A 157 -7.30 -17.76 0.74
CA GLU A 157 -8.18 -18.55 1.59
C GLU A 157 -7.41 -19.07 2.80
N SER A 158 -8.11 -19.24 3.91
CA SER A 158 -7.57 -19.89 5.11
C SER A 158 -6.27 -19.23 5.61
N VAL A 159 -6.29 -17.92 5.79
CA VAL A 159 -5.17 -17.18 6.39
C VAL A 159 -5.14 -17.45 7.90
N CYS A 160 -3.99 -17.89 8.42
CA CYS A 160 -3.85 -18.16 9.84
C CYS A 160 -3.79 -16.84 10.60
N LEU A 161 -4.44 -16.78 11.76
CA LEU A 161 -4.37 -15.60 12.62
C LEU A 161 -2.91 -15.30 13.01
N THR A 162 -2.04 -16.30 13.16
CA THR A 162 -0.61 -16.10 13.44
C THR A 162 0.18 -15.44 12.31
N GLU A 163 -0.41 -15.25 11.11
CA GLU A 163 0.24 -14.66 9.94
C GLU A 163 -0.12 -13.18 9.74
N ILE A 164 -0.99 -12.64 10.58
CA ILE A 164 -1.54 -11.30 10.43
C ILE A 164 -1.67 -10.55 11.76
N GLU A 165 -1.75 -9.23 11.67
CA GLU A 165 -2.08 -8.33 12.78
C GLU A 165 -3.06 -7.24 12.33
N PRO A 166 -3.82 -6.61 13.25
CA PRO A 166 -4.66 -5.47 12.89
C PRO A 166 -3.83 -4.32 12.30
N GLU A 167 -4.26 -3.76 11.15
CA GLU A 167 -3.54 -2.66 10.48
C GLU A 167 -3.34 -1.43 11.39
N ASN A 168 -4.36 -1.11 12.19
CA ASN A 168 -4.40 0.10 13.00
C ASN A 168 -3.88 -0.11 14.43
N GLY A 169 -3.29 -1.28 14.73
CA GLY A 169 -2.77 -1.60 16.06
C GLY A 169 -3.83 -1.81 17.13
N MET A 170 -5.10 -2.02 16.75
CA MET A 170 -6.13 -2.46 17.69
C MET A 170 -5.76 -3.80 18.33
N ASP A 171 -6.38 -4.08 19.49
CA ASP A 171 -6.33 -5.40 20.07
C ASP A 171 -6.93 -6.43 19.09
N LYS A 172 -6.21 -7.54 18.93
CA LYS A 172 -6.54 -8.54 17.91
C LYS A 172 -7.79 -9.33 18.26
N ASP A 173 -7.98 -9.68 19.53
CA ASP A 173 -9.14 -10.43 19.99
C ASP A 173 -10.40 -9.57 19.92
N TYR A 174 -10.26 -8.27 20.20
CA TYR A 174 -11.29 -7.28 19.95
C TYR A 174 -11.68 -7.21 18.46
N LEU A 175 -10.70 -7.12 17.54
CA LEU A 175 -10.99 -7.07 16.10
C LEU A 175 -11.68 -8.36 15.61
N ILE A 176 -11.24 -9.52 16.10
CA ILE A 176 -11.88 -10.81 15.79
C ILE A 176 -13.34 -10.80 16.25
N SER A 177 -13.60 -10.34 17.48
CA SER A 177 -14.96 -10.26 18.04
C SER A 177 -15.86 -9.32 17.23
N LEU A 178 -15.31 -8.17 16.78
CA LEU A 178 -16.01 -7.23 15.92
C LEU A 178 -16.36 -7.85 14.56
N TRP A 179 -15.40 -8.54 13.92
CA TRP A 179 -15.64 -9.24 12.66
C TRP A 179 -16.69 -10.35 12.81
N GLN A 180 -16.67 -11.11 13.91
CA GLN A 180 -17.68 -12.13 14.19
C GLN A 180 -19.07 -11.52 14.27
N ASN A 181 -19.21 -10.43 15.03
CA ASN A 181 -20.49 -9.72 15.15
C ASN A 181 -21.00 -9.21 13.80
N LEU A 182 -20.14 -8.51 13.04
CA LEU A 182 -20.51 -7.93 11.74
C LEU A 182 -20.86 -9.00 10.70
N TYR A 183 -20.19 -10.15 10.75
CA TYR A 183 -20.52 -11.29 9.89
C TYR A 183 -21.89 -11.89 10.26
N GLU A 184 -22.20 -12.03 11.55
CA GLU A 184 -23.48 -12.56 12.04
C GLU A 184 -24.66 -11.63 11.73
N THR A 185 -24.45 -10.31 11.78
CA THR A 185 -25.47 -9.30 11.46
C THR A 185 -25.58 -9.00 9.97
N GLY A 186 -24.69 -9.55 9.13
CA GLY A 186 -24.66 -9.28 7.69
C GLY A 186 -24.23 -7.85 7.34
N THR A 187 -23.56 -7.15 8.26
CA THR A 187 -23.13 -5.76 8.11
C THR A 187 -21.62 -5.65 7.89
N ILE A 188 -21.01 -6.65 7.25
CA ILE A 188 -19.62 -6.53 6.77
C ILE A 188 -19.59 -5.39 5.76
N ASP A 189 -19.10 -4.24 6.20
CA ASP A 189 -18.98 -3.04 5.39
C ASP A 189 -17.57 -2.44 5.50
N LYS A 190 -17.42 -1.24 4.93
CA LYS A 190 -16.16 -0.50 4.82
C LYS A 190 -15.52 -0.14 6.18
N GLU A 191 -16.21 -0.31 7.30
CA GLU A 191 -15.66 -0.02 8.64
C GLU A 191 -14.73 -1.13 9.15
N LEU A 192 -14.66 -2.27 8.46
CA LEU A 192 -13.70 -3.32 8.79
C LEU A 192 -12.27 -2.86 8.50
N THR A 193 -11.45 -2.83 9.55
CA THR A 193 -10.02 -2.59 9.41
C THR A 193 -9.33 -3.74 8.70
N ASN A 194 -8.33 -3.42 7.87
CA ASN A 194 -7.59 -4.43 7.14
C ASN A 194 -6.65 -5.18 8.09
N TRP A 195 -6.24 -6.36 7.63
CA TRP A 195 -5.19 -7.14 8.26
C TRP A 195 -3.86 -6.80 7.61
N LYS A 196 -2.86 -6.50 8.42
CA LYS A 196 -1.47 -6.43 7.97
C LYS A 196 -0.89 -7.84 8.00
N LEU A 197 -0.24 -8.24 6.91
CA LEU A 197 0.52 -9.47 6.84
C LEU A 197 1.86 -9.30 7.57
N ILE A 198 2.21 -10.24 8.45
CA ILE A 198 3.48 -10.19 9.22
C ILE A 198 4.55 -11.13 8.69
N ASN A 199 4.18 -12.14 7.89
CA ASN A 199 5.10 -13.07 7.25
C ASN A 199 4.72 -13.28 5.78
N PRO A 200 5.68 -13.47 4.86
CA PRO A 200 5.38 -13.73 3.46
C PRO A 200 4.45 -14.94 3.26
N LEU A 201 3.47 -14.82 2.36
CA LEU A 201 2.60 -15.93 1.98
C LEU A 201 3.07 -16.54 0.65
N PRO A 202 3.34 -17.86 0.60
CA PRO A 202 3.83 -18.49 -0.62
C PRO A 202 2.77 -18.48 -1.73
N TRP A 203 3.21 -18.40 -2.98
CA TRP A 203 2.34 -18.36 -4.16
C TRP A 203 1.31 -19.49 -4.21
N GLY A 204 1.67 -20.70 -3.74
CA GLY A 204 0.76 -21.85 -3.70
C GLY A 204 -0.49 -21.66 -2.82
N ARG A 205 -0.56 -20.59 -2.02
CA ARG A 205 -1.72 -20.21 -1.20
C ARG A 205 -2.48 -19.00 -1.75
N ILE A 206 -2.15 -18.56 -2.96
CA ILE A 206 -2.68 -17.34 -3.58
C ILE A 206 -3.39 -17.71 -4.88
N GLU A 207 -4.64 -17.28 -5.01
CA GLU A 207 -5.41 -17.37 -6.25
C GLU A 207 -5.38 -16.01 -6.96
N LEU A 208 -5.01 -16.01 -8.24
CA LEU A 208 -5.01 -14.83 -9.09
C LEU A 208 -6.38 -14.70 -9.78
N LEU A 209 -7.13 -13.64 -9.46
CA LEU A 209 -8.51 -13.51 -9.95
C LEU A 209 -8.64 -12.67 -11.21
N GLU A 210 -7.88 -11.58 -11.33
CA GLU A 210 -8.06 -10.57 -12.37
C GLU A 210 -6.71 -10.01 -12.84
N TYR A 211 -6.67 -9.66 -14.13
CA TYR A 211 -5.64 -8.89 -14.81
C TYR A 211 -6.26 -7.66 -15.46
#